data_AF-A0A838Z9D6-F1
#
_entry.id   AF-A0A838Z9D6-F1
#
_cell.length_a   1.000
_cell.length_b   1.000
_cell.length_c   1.000
_cell.angle_alpha   90.00
_cell.angle_beta   90.00
_cell.angle_gamma   90.00
#
_symmetry.space_group_name_H-M   'P 1'
#
loop_
_entity.id
_entity.type
_entity.pdbx_description
1 polymer ?
#
loop_
_entity_poly.entity_id
_entity_poly.type
_entity_poly.pdbx_seq_one_letter_code
_entity_poly.pdbx_strand_id
1 'polypeptide(L)'
;MNGLMLFSTVSEVSILIPVAIILLKRKYLGTELRILAAYVVITLIRNIFGVTSDILYFTGLNNYHTLFYYNWHSILGFYIIAFLYFRLLHHRNWKIFIVVVCCIFTFISLLEIPSGSITDIGTSIFNNYTYTASSLIVLIIVLAYFYQLLQDLKVENITKFPYFWVSVGLLFYFGGNLFVNLFLIKAAKTTNQMTWGIINSALSILFHFTISLAFWYSNSLNNTQQDE
;
A
#
# COMPACT_ATOMS: atom_id res chain seq x y z
N MET A 1 -18.04 -22.18 2.71
CA MET A 1 -17.06 -21.09 2.56
C MET A 1 -16.57 -21.09 1.12
N ASN A 2 -16.94 -20.10 0.31
CA ASN A 2 -16.33 -19.97 -1.02
C ASN A 2 -14.83 -19.76 -0.81
N GLY A 3 -13.97 -20.61 -1.38
CA GLY A 3 -12.53 -20.59 -1.11
C GLY A 3 -11.88 -19.22 -1.35
N LEU A 4 -12.48 -18.40 -2.22
CA LEU A 4 -12.06 -17.03 -2.48
C LEU A 4 -12.24 -16.07 -1.30
N MET A 5 -13.36 -16.19 -0.60
CA MET A 5 -13.68 -15.33 0.54
C MET A 5 -12.80 -15.68 1.74
N LEU A 6 -12.50 -16.98 1.94
CA LEU A 6 -11.44 -17.37 2.88
C LEU A 6 -10.12 -16.69 2.50
N PHE A 7 -9.76 -16.72 1.21
CA PHE A 7 -8.49 -16.18 0.76
C PHE A 7 -8.39 -14.66 0.95
N SER A 8 -9.47 -13.91 0.72
CA SER A 8 -9.53 -12.47 1.03
C SER A 8 -9.40 -12.23 2.53
N THR A 9 -10.15 -12.96 3.37
CA THR A 9 -10.06 -12.81 4.82
C THR A 9 -8.65 -13.14 5.35
N VAL A 10 -8.01 -14.21 4.86
CA VAL A 10 -6.62 -14.56 5.23
C VAL A 10 -5.66 -13.45 4.83
N SER A 11 -5.85 -12.88 3.64
CA SER A 11 -5.06 -11.74 3.19
C SER A 11 -5.22 -10.52 4.08
N GLU A 12 -6.44 -10.19 4.48
CA GLU A 12 -6.72 -9.06 5.38
C GLU A 12 -6.13 -9.29 6.77
N VAL A 13 -6.24 -10.49 7.32
CA VAL A 13 -5.69 -10.87 8.64
C VAL A 13 -4.16 -10.87 8.63
N SER A 14 -3.50 -11.10 7.49
CA SER A 14 -2.04 -11.13 7.42
C SER A 14 -1.36 -9.81 7.79
N ILE A 15 -2.08 -8.68 7.82
CA ILE A 15 -1.59 -7.39 8.35
C ILE A 15 -1.23 -7.46 9.84
N LEU A 16 -1.75 -8.43 10.59
CA LEU A 16 -1.41 -8.61 12.01
C LEU A 16 0.07 -8.98 12.21
N ILE A 17 0.72 -9.57 11.22
CA ILE A 17 2.14 -9.93 11.27
C ILE A 17 3.02 -8.67 11.39
N PRO A 18 2.97 -7.69 10.45
CA PRO A 18 3.76 -6.47 10.60
C PRO A 18 3.33 -5.67 11.83
N VAL A 19 2.05 -5.68 12.22
CA VAL A 19 1.59 -5.02 13.47
C VAL A 19 2.28 -5.61 14.70
N ALA A 20 2.33 -6.93 14.83
CA ALA A 20 3.02 -7.59 15.94
C ALA A 20 4.51 -7.22 15.96
N ILE A 21 5.18 -7.21 14.80
CA ILE A 21 6.60 -6.84 14.72
C ILE A 21 6.81 -5.37 15.09
N ILE A 22 5.95 -4.45 14.65
CA ILE A 22 6.00 -3.03 15.05
C ILE A 22 5.94 -2.89 16.57
N LEU A 23 5.03 -3.63 17.22
CA LEU A 23 4.88 -3.60 18.69
C LEU A 23 6.14 -4.13 19.39
N LEU A 24 6.71 -5.23 18.90
CA LEU A 24 7.94 -5.82 19.44
C LEU A 24 9.19 -4.94 19.23
N LYS A 25 9.27 -4.26 18.08
CA LYS A 25 10.44 -3.48 17.64
C LYS A 25 10.27 -1.97 17.78
N ARG A 26 9.25 -1.49 18.51
CA ARG A 26 8.90 -0.07 18.60
C ARG A 26 10.07 0.86 18.97
N LYS A 27 10.99 0.39 19.80
CA LYS A 27 12.19 1.14 20.23
C LYS A 27 13.19 1.41 19.09
N TYR A 28 13.18 0.61 18.03
CA TYR A 28 14.12 0.69 16.91
C TYR A 28 13.52 1.38 15.67
N LEU A 29 12.31 1.95 15.80
CA LEU A 29 11.66 2.63 14.68
C LEU A 29 12.20 4.06 14.53
N GLY A 30 13.07 4.25 13.54
CA GLY A 30 13.44 5.56 13.01
C GLY A 30 12.23 6.34 12.46
N THR A 31 12.43 7.63 12.17
CA THR A 31 11.35 8.55 11.74
C THR A 31 10.60 8.02 10.51
N GLU A 32 11.32 7.53 9.51
CA GLU A 32 10.77 7.02 8.26
C GLU A 32 9.97 5.74 8.47
N LEU A 33 10.46 4.83 9.33
CA LEU A 33 9.71 3.62 9.69
C LEU A 33 8.46 3.93 10.53
N ARG A 34 8.42 5.04 11.28
CA ARG A 34 7.19 5.48 11.96
C ARG A 34 6.13 5.97 10.98
N ILE A 35 6.53 6.62 9.88
CA ILE A 35 5.62 6.99 8.79
C ILE A 35 5.03 5.72 8.17
N LEU A 36 5.87 4.71 7.90
CA LEU A 36 5.41 3.42 7.41
C LEU A 36 4.48 2.71 8.42
N ALA A 37 4.76 2.82 9.72
CA ALA A 37 3.88 2.26 10.74
C ALA A 37 2.49 2.92 10.72
N ALA A 38 2.41 4.23 10.42
CA ALA A 38 1.12 4.90 10.21
C ALA A 38 0.35 4.32 9.01
N TYR A 39 1.04 4.00 7.91
CA TYR A 39 0.44 3.29 6.77
C TYR A 39 -0.14 1.92 7.19
N VAL A 40 0.62 1.15 7.98
CA VAL A 40 0.16 -0.15 8.50
C VAL A 40 -1.07 0.01 9.40
N VAL A 41 -1.12 1.03 10.25
CA VAL A 41 -2.29 1.30 11.11
C VAL A 41 -3.52 1.64 10.27
N ILE A 42 -3.41 2.51 9.27
CA ILE A 42 -4.53 2.84 8.38
C ILE A 42 -4.99 1.61 7.59
N THR A 43 -4.06 0.76 7.17
CA THR A 43 -4.38 -0.51 6.51
C THR A 43 -5.08 -1.49 7.44
N LEU A 44 -4.64 -1.58 8.70
CA LEU A 44 -5.31 -2.39 9.72
C LEU A 44 -6.74 -1.93 9.94
N ILE A 45 -6.97 -0.61 10.06
CA ILE A 45 -8.32 -0.04 10.21
C ILE A 45 -9.20 -0.45 9.03
N ARG A 46 -8.70 -0.30 7.79
CA ARG A 46 -9.44 -0.73 6.60
C ARG A 46 -9.76 -2.23 6.62
N ASN A 47 -8.80 -3.07 7.01
CA ASN A 47 -8.97 -4.51 7.06
C ASN A 47 -9.98 -4.95 8.12
N ILE A 48 -10.11 -4.22 9.24
CA ILE A 48 -11.16 -4.49 10.23
C ILE A 48 -12.55 -4.35 9.60
N PHE A 49 -12.77 -3.31 8.79
CA PHE A 49 -14.03 -3.15 8.05
C PHE A 49 -14.24 -4.23 6.98
N GLY A 50 -13.17 -4.65 6.30
CA GLY A 50 -13.19 -5.77 5.34
C GLY A 50 -13.64 -7.08 5.99
N VAL A 51 -12.93 -7.52 7.03
CA VAL A 51 -13.23 -8.76 7.76
C VAL A 51 -14.63 -8.71 8.37
N THR A 52 -15.04 -7.57 8.92
CA THR A 52 -16.40 -7.40 9.47
C THR A 52 -17.45 -7.59 8.38
N SER A 53 -17.23 -7.04 7.18
CA SER A 53 -18.12 -7.22 6.04
C SER A 53 -18.17 -8.66 5.57
N ASP A 54 -17.03 -9.36 5.52
CA ASP A 54 -16.97 -10.78 5.18
C ASP A 54 -17.80 -11.61 6.19
N ILE A 55 -17.64 -11.36 7.48
CA ILE A 55 -18.42 -12.03 8.54
C ILE A 55 -19.92 -11.74 8.38
N LEU A 56 -20.30 -10.47 8.15
CA LEU A 56 -21.70 -10.08 8.02
C LEU A 56 -22.37 -10.70 6.79
N TYR A 57 -21.64 -10.78 5.67
CA TYR A 57 -22.08 -11.50 4.49
C TYR A 57 -22.38 -12.97 4.80
N PHE A 58 -21.55 -13.64 5.62
CA PHE A 58 -21.83 -15.01 6.06
C PHE A 58 -23.09 -15.13 6.93
N THR A 59 -23.40 -14.11 7.74
CA THR A 59 -24.62 -14.09 8.56
C THR A 59 -25.90 -13.74 7.77
N GLY A 60 -25.79 -13.52 6.46
CA GLY A 60 -26.92 -13.21 5.58
C GLY A 60 -27.27 -11.73 5.47
N LEU A 61 -26.46 -10.83 6.05
CA LEU A 61 -26.64 -9.38 5.97
C LEU A 61 -25.84 -8.82 4.78
N ASN A 62 -26.47 -8.79 3.60
CA ASN A 62 -25.81 -8.52 2.32
C ASN A 62 -25.57 -7.03 1.97
N ASN A 63 -25.77 -6.08 2.90
CA ASN A 63 -25.79 -4.64 2.58
C ASN A 63 -24.60 -3.83 3.11
N TYR A 64 -23.50 -4.47 3.50
CA TYR A 64 -22.31 -3.74 3.96
C TYR A 64 -21.40 -3.36 2.79
N HIS A 65 -21.40 -2.08 2.45
CA HIS A 65 -20.51 -1.50 1.45
C HIS A 65 -19.17 -1.11 2.07
N THR A 66 -18.10 -1.85 1.74
CA THR A 66 -16.74 -1.56 2.23
C THR A 66 -15.94 -0.63 1.32
N LEU A 67 -16.46 -0.36 0.12
CA LEU A 67 -15.78 0.40 -0.92
C LEU A 67 -15.45 1.82 -0.47
N PHE A 68 -16.30 2.45 0.34
CA PHE A 68 -16.00 3.76 0.94
C PHE A 68 -14.66 3.77 1.69
N TYR A 69 -14.44 2.79 2.57
CA TYR A 69 -13.20 2.66 3.33
C TYR A 69 -12.01 2.33 2.45
N TYR A 70 -12.23 1.55 1.38
CA TYR A 70 -11.20 1.20 0.41
C TYR A 70 -10.75 2.43 -0.39
N ASN A 71 -11.70 3.26 -0.82
CA ASN A 71 -11.44 4.49 -1.58
C ASN A 71 -10.67 5.51 -0.72
N TRP A 72 -11.03 5.66 0.56
CA TRP A 72 -10.28 6.51 1.49
C TRP A 72 -8.89 5.95 1.82
N HIS A 73 -8.79 4.64 2.01
CA HIS A 73 -7.51 3.96 2.24
C HIS A 73 -6.53 4.21 1.08
N SER A 74 -6.98 4.17 -0.18
CA SER A 74 -6.10 4.43 -1.31
C SER A 74 -5.56 5.87 -1.33
N ILE A 75 -6.40 6.85 -1.00
CA ILE A 75 -6.01 8.28 -0.96
C ILE A 75 -5.02 8.53 0.17
N LEU A 76 -5.37 8.12 1.40
CA LEU A 76 -4.49 8.31 2.56
C LEU A 76 -3.19 7.52 2.43
N GLY A 77 -3.29 6.29 1.92
CA GLY A 77 -2.15 5.43 1.66
C GLY A 77 -1.16 6.07 0.69
N PHE A 78 -1.66 6.67 -0.41
CA PHE A 78 -0.83 7.40 -1.35
C PHE A 78 -0.03 8.52 -0.68
N TYR A 79 -0.67 9.41 0.09
CA TYR A 79 0.03 10.54 0.70
C TYR A 79 1.07 10.09 1.72
N ILE A 80 0.79 9.03 2.50
CA ILE A 80 1.76 8.50 3.45
C ILE A 80 2.98 7.92 2.73
N ILE A 81 2.77 7.17 1.65
CA ILE A 81 3.87 6.62 0.84
C ILE A 81 4.65 7.76 0.17
N ALA A 82 3.96 8.73 -0.43
CA ALA A 82 4.62 9.89 -1.04
C ALA A 82 5.46 10.67 -0.03
N PHE A 83 4.95 10.87 1.19
CA PHE A 83 5.69 11.50 2.28
C PHE A 83 6.88 10.69 2.76
N LEU A 84 6.75 9.36 2.85
CA LEU A 84 7.87 8.45 3.14
C LEU A 84 8.99 8.63 2.11
N TYR A 85 8.69 8.62 0.82
CA TYR A 85 9.72 8.77 -0.21
C TYR A 85 10.25 10.20 -0.37
N PHE A 86 9.46 11.21 -0.02
CA PHE A 86 9.96 12.58 0.08
C PHE A 86 11.10 12.70 1.10
N ARG A 87 11.04 11.90 2.18
CA ARG A 87 12.09 11.79 3.19
C ARG A 87 13.28 10.95 2.73
N LEU A 88 13.02 9.85 2.03
CA LEU A 88 14.05 8.89 1.61
C LEU A 88 14.88 9.33 0.39
N LEU A 89 14.29 10.10 -0.54
CA LEU A 89 15.00 10.56 -1.73
C LEU A 89 15.90 11.75 -1.40
N HIS A 90 17.15 11.71 -1.85
CA HIS A 90 18.16 12.73 -1.57
C HIS A 90 18.05 13.90 -2.56
N HIS A 91 17.89 13.62 -3.85
CA HIS A 91 17.92 14.64 -4.89
C HIS A 91 16.70 15.57 -4.84
N ARG A 92 16.97 16.90 -4.90
CA ARG A 92 15.95 17.95 -4.91
C ARG A 92 14.92 17.77 -6.04
N ASN A 93 15.35 17.32 -7.22
CA ASN A 93 14.47 17.13 -8.37
C ASN A 93 13.37 16.11 -8.08
N TRP A 94 13.71 15.00 -7.41
CA TRP A 94 12.72 13.99 -7.01
C TRP A 94 11.76 14.50 -5.93
N LYS A 95 12.22 15.34 -5.01
CA LYS A 95 11.35 15.99 -4.02
C LYS A 95 10.34 16.93 -4.68
N ILE A 96 10.79 17.74 -5.64
CA ILE A 96 9.91 18.61 -6.43
C ILE A 96 8.92 17.77 -7.22
N PHE A 97 9.39 16.70 -7.88
CA PHE A 97 8.52 15.76 -8.59
C PHE A 97 7.42 15.22 -7.67
N ILE A 98 7.75 14.73 -6.46
CA ILE A 98 6.78 14.23 -5.49
C ILE A 98 5.71 15.28 -5.15
N VAL A 99 6.11 16.53 -4.91
CA VAL A 99 5.15 17.61 -4.61
C VAL A 99 4.22 17.86 -5.80
N VAL A 100 4.77 17.94 -7.02
CA VAL A 100 3.99 18.15 -8.25
C VAL A 100 3.00 17.02 -8.47
N VAL A 101 3.42 15.75 -8.35
CA VAL A 101 2.51 14.61 -8.53
C VAL A 101 1.49 14.51 -7.40
N CYS A 102 1.80 14.96 -6.18
CA CYS A 102 0.80 15.09 -5.12
C CYS A 102 -0.27 16.11 -5.50
N CYS A 103 0.09 17.26 -6.06
CA CYS A 103 -0.89 18.24 -6.54
C CYS A 103 -1.77 17.66 -7.67
N ILE A 104 -1.16 16.98 -8.64
CA ILE A 104 -1.90 16.31 -9.73
C ILE A 104 -2.83 15.23 -9.18
N PHE A 105 -2.34 14.41 -8.26
CA PHE A 105 -3.13 13.36 -7.62
C PHE A 105 -4.32 13.92 -6.83
N THR A 106 -4.13 15.02 -6.09
CA THR A 106 -5.23 15.72 -5.42
C THR A 106 -6.28 16.14 -6.43
N PHE A 107 -5.86 16.75 -7.55
CA PHE A 107 -6.79 17.17 -8.60
C PHE A 107 -7.58 15.98 -9.17
N ILE A 108 -6.93 14.85 -9.49
CA ILE A 108 -7.59 13.63 -9.95
C ILE A 108 -8.60 13.12 -8.92
N SER A 109 -8.22 13.11 -7.63
CA SER A 109 -9.10 12.65 -6.54
C SER A 109 -10.34 13.54 -6.39
N LEU A 110 -10.18 14.86 -6.58
CA LEU A 110 -11.30 15.81 -6.54
C LEU A 110 -12.29 15.60 -7.70
N LEU A 111 -11.80 15.20 -8.89
CA LEU A 111 -12.67 14.91 -10.04
C LEU A 111 -13.59 13.69 -9.79
N GLU A 112 -13.25 12.80 -8.86
CA GLU A 112 -14.09 11.66 -8.51
C GLU A 112 -15.14 11.99 -7.42
N ILE A 113 -15.11 13.15 -6.78
CA ILE A 113 -16.12 13.56 -5.77
C ILE A 113 -17.56 13.49 -6.31
N PRO A 114 -17.89 14.00 -7.52
CA PRO A 114 -19.27 13.95 -8.05
C PRO A 114 -19.81 12.54 -8.24
N SER A 115 -18.94 11.52 -8.32
CA SER A 115 -19.36 10.12 -8.43
C SER A 115 -19.92 9.54 -7.13
N GLY A 116 -19.78 10.24 -6.00
CA GLY A 116 -20.18 9.74 -4.68
C GLY A 116 -19.21 8.70 -4.09
N SER A 117 -18.17 8.28 -4.82
CA SER A 117 -17.22 7.24 -4.37
C SER A 117 -16.46 7.58 -3.08
N ILE A 118 -16.25 8.87 -2.78
CA ILE A 118 -15.49 9.31 -1.61
C ILE A 118 -16.40 9.97 -0.55
N THR A 119 -17.63 10.36 -0.92
CA THR A 119 -18.54 11.13 -0.06
C THR A 119 -19.69 10.30 0.52
N ASP A 120 -20.12 9.24 -0.18
CA ASP A 120 -21.21 8.38 0.26
C ASP A 120 -20.67 7.12 0.95
N ILE A 121 -21.02 6.94 2.22
CA ILE A 121 -20.64 5.75 3.02
C ILE A 121 -21.22 4.48 2.40
N GLY A 122 -22.41 4.56 1.78
CA GLY A 122 -23.08 3.45 1.11
C GLY A 122 -22.59 3.19 -0.32
N THR A 123 -21.51 3.83 -0.76
CA THR A 123 -21.10 3.76 -2.16
C THR A 123 -20.74 2.34 -2.61
N SER A 124 -21.25 1.97 -3.78
CA SER A 124 -20.85 0.76 -4.52
C SER A 124 -19.84 1.07 -5.63
N ILE A 125 -19.36 2.33 -5.70
CA ILE A 125 -18.50 2.83 -6.76
C ILE A 125 -17.05 2.87 -6.28
N PHE A 126 -16.18 2.13 -6.98
CA PHE A 126 -14.75 2.12 -6.74
C PHE A 126 -14.05 3.29 -7.46
N ASN A 127 -13.09 3.93 -6.78
CA ASN A 127 -12.34 5.10 -7.25
C ASN A 127 -11.23 4.73 -8.26
N ASN A 128 -11.64 4.18 -9.39
CA ASN A 128 -10.76 3.57 -10.38
C ASN A 128 -9.64 4.51 -10.88
N TYR A 129 -9.92 5.80 -11.08
CA TYR A 129 -8.92 6.73 -11.61
C TYR A 129 -7.90 7.08 -10.54
N THR A 130 -8.34 7.40 -9.33
CA THR A 130 -7.46 7.65 -8.18
C THR A 130 -6.60 6.42 -7.86
N TYR A 131 -7.19 5.22 -7.85
CA TYR A 131 -6.45 3.99 -7.60
C TYR A 131 -5.37 3.72 -8.67
N THR A 132 -5.72 3.93 -9.96
CA THR A 132 -4.75 3.77 -11.06
C THR A 132 -3.63 4.80 -10.98
N ALA A 133 -3.98 6.06 -10.74
CA ALA A 133 -3.02 7.16 -10.63
C ALA A 133 -2.06 6.94 -9.46
N SER A 134 -2.57 6.58 -8.27
CA SER A 134 -1.73 6.28 -7.10
C SER A 134 -0.74 5.15 -7.40
N SER A 135 -1.20 4.07 -8.04
CA SER A 135 -0.36 2.92 -8.37
C SER A 135 0.75 3.27 -9.35
N LEU A 136 0.44 4.03 -10.41
CA LEU A 136 1.43 4.47 -11.38
C LEU A 136 2.47 5.42 -10.75
N ILE A 137 2.01 6.40 -9.97
CA ILE A 137 2.90 7.39 -9.34
C ILE A 137 3.81 6.71 -8.31
N VAL A 138 3.26 5.86 -7.44
CA VAL A 138 4.05 5.10 -6.45
C VAL A 138 5.09 4.23 -7.16
N LEU A 139 4.73 3.57 -8.26
CA LEU A 139 5.67 2.78 -9.03
C LEU A 139 6.86 3.61 -9.53
N ILE A 140 6.61 4.79 -10.09
CA ILE A 140 7.66 5.70 -10.57
C ILE A 140 8.57 6.13 -9.40
N ILE A 141 7.99 6.49 -8.26
CA ILE A 141 8.73 6.91 -7.06
C ILE A 141 9.60 5.76 -6.52
N VAL A 142 9.07 4.54 -6.46
CA VAL A 142 9.79 3.35 -6.00
C VAL A 142 10.95 3.02 -6.94
N LEU A 143 10.75 3.11 -8.25
CA LEU A 143 11.82 2.92 -9.24
C LEU A 143 12.91 3.99 -9.13
N ALA A 144 12.53 5.25 -8.90
CA ALA A 144 13.47 6.33 -8.63
C ALA A 144 14.33 6.06 -7.38
N TYR A 145 13.72 5.51 -6.34
CA TYR A 145 14.43 5.13 -5.12
C TYR A 145 15.37 3.95 -5.34
N PHE A 146 14.97 2.93 -6.09
CA PHE A 146 15.88 1.85 -6.46
C PHE A 146 17.07 2.36 -7.28
N TYR A 147 16.84 3.29 -8.20
CA TYR A 147 17.92 3.93 -8.95
C TYR A 147 18.90 4.65 -8.01
N GLN A 148 18.41 5.44 -7.06
CA GLN A 148 19.25 6.09 -6.05
C GLN A 148 20.04 5.05 -5.22
N LEU A 149 19.39 3.97 -4.77
CA LEU A 149 20.03 2.92 -3.98
C LEU A 149 21.15 2.22 -4.75
N LEU A 150 20.96 2.00 -6.05
CA LEU A 150 21.97 1.42 -6.94
C LEU A 150 23.16 2.36 -7.19
N GLN A 151 22.93 3.67 -7.17
CA GLN A 151 24.01 4.65 -7.32
C GLN A 151 24.79 4.85 -6.02
N ASP A 152 24.11 4.86 -4.88
CA ASP A 152 24.72 5.26 -3.63
C ASP A 152 25.63 4.16 -3.03
N LEU A 153 25.52 2.88 -3.41
CA LEU A 153 26.37 1.72 -2.97
C LEU A 153 26.85 1.69 -1.49
N LYS A 154 26.24 2.48 -0.61
CA LYS A 154 26.63 2.68 0.80
C LYS A 154 26.28 1.50 1.70
N VAL A 155 25.51 0.54 1.20
CA VAL A 155 25.00 -0.57 2.00
C VAL A 155 25.68 -1.86 1.57
N GLU A 156 26.57 -2.37 2.42
CA GLU A 156 27.30 -3.64 2.21
C GLU A 156 26.35 -4.84 2.04
N ASN A 157 25.16 -4.79 2.67
CA ASN A 157 24.13 -5.80 2.48
C ASN A 157 22.72 -5.20 2.34
N ILE A 158 22.29 -5.04 1.09
CA ILE A 158 20.98 -4.47 0.71
C ILE A 158 19.81 -5.24 1.35
N THR A 159 19.94 -6.55 1.56
CA THR A 159 18.86 -7.36 2.16
C THR A 159 18.66 -7.10 3.65
N LYS A 160 19.64 -6.50 4.34
CA LYS A 160 19.49 -6.06 5.73
C LYS A 160 18.95 -4.63 5.83
N PHE A 161 18.71 -3.96 4.70
CA PHE A 161 18.25 -2.58 4.67
C PHE A 161 16.71 -2.52 4.65
N PRO A 162 16.06 -1.94 5.67
CA PRO A 162 14.60 -1.94 5.77
C PRO A 162 13.89 -1.34 4.55
N TYR A 163 14.36 -0.20 4.06
CA TYR A 163 13.71 0.54 2.97
C TYR A 163 13.77 -0.19 1.63
N PHE A 164 14.73 -1.12 1.46
CA PHE A 164 14.74 -2.03 0.31
C PHE A 164 13.50 -2.92 0.32
N TRP A 165 13.20 -3.58 1.44
CA TRP A 165 12.03 -4.45 1.56
C TRP A 165 10.71 -3.70 1.40
N VAL A 166 10.61 -2.48 1.92
CA VAL A 166 9.45 -1.61 1.69
C VAL A 166 9.25 -1.36 0.20
N SER A 167 10.32 -1.00 -0.51
CA SER A 167 10.29 -0.71 -1.94
C SER A 167 9.94 -1.93 -2.77
N VAL A 168 10.46 -3.11 -2.41
CA VAL A 168 10.11 -4.39 -3.06
C VAL A 168 8.62 -4.68 -2.89
N GLY A 169 8.10 -4.55 -1.67
CA GLY A 169 6.67 -4.75 -1.40
C GLY A 169 5.80 -3.80 -2.23
N LEU A 170 6.11 -2.51 -2.22
CA LEU A 170 5.36 -1.51 -2.96
C LEU A 170 5.41 -1.74 -4.47
N LEU A 171 6.58 -2.14 -5.00
CA LEU A 171 6.75 -2.46 -6.42
C LEU A 171 5.80 -3.58 -6.84
N PHE A 172 5.78 -4.69 -6.10
CA PHE A 172 4.91 -5.83 -6.42
C PHE A 172 3.44 -5.49 -6.20
N TYR A 173 3.10 -4.84 -5.08
CA TYR A 173 1.72 -4.52 -4.74
C TYR A 173 1.08 -3.54 -5.73
N PHE A 174 1.69 -2.36 -5.90
CA PHE A 174 1.15 -1.33 -6.79
C PHE A 174 1.36 -1.68 -8.26
N GLY A 175 2.50 -2.26 -8.63
CA GLY A 175 2.74 -2.73 -9.99
C GLY A 175 1.76 -3.82 -10.39
N GLY A 176 1.62 -4.87 -9.57
CA GLY A 176 0.68 -5.96 -9.85
C GLY A 176 -0.76 -5.46 -9.97
N ASN A 177 -1.23 -4.63 -9.03
CA ASN A 177 -2.57 -4.05 -9.09
C ASN A 177 -2.79 -3.13 -10.30
N LEU A 178 -1.77 -2.35 -10.69
CA LEU A 178 -1.82 -1.52 -11.89
C LEU A 178 -2.02 -2.37 -13.15
N PHE A 179 -1.22 -3.43 -13.32
CA PHE A 179 -1.30 -4.30 -14.49
C PHE A 179 -2.64 -5.06 -14.53
N VAL A 180 -3.14 -5.54 -13.39
CA VAL A 180 -4.47 -6.16 -13.33
C VAL A 180 -5.55 -5.16 -13.75
N ASN A 181 -5.52 -3.93 -13.24
CA ASN A 181 -6.54 -2.94 -13.55
C ASN A 181 -6.51 -2.49 -15.03
N LEU A 182 -5.32 -2.32 -15.60
CA LEU A 182 -5.16 -1.89 -16.99
C LEU A 182 -5.46 -3.02 -17.98
N PHE A 183 -4.88 -4.20 -17.78
CA PHE A 183 -4.90 -5.26 -18.79
C PHE A 183 -6.02 -6.27 -18.58
N LEU A 184 -6.26 -6.70 -17.35
CA LEU A 184 -7.27 -7.72 -17.10
C LEU A 184 -8.66 -7.08 -17.15
N ILE A 185 -8.93 -6.09 -16.31
CA ILE A 185 -10.29 -5.55 -16.17
C ILE A 185 -10.69 -4.71 -17.40
N LYS A 186 -9.83 -3.78 -17.83
CA LYS A 186 -10.20 -2.82 -18.88
C LYS A 186 -9.94 -3.34 -20.29
N ALA A 187 -8.83 -4.02 -20.55
CA ALA A 187 -8.48 -4.47 -21.90
C ALA A 187 -9.13 -5.80 -22.28
N ALA A 188 -9.19 -6.79 -21.37
CA ALA A 188 -9.71 -8.11 -21.72
C ALA A 188 -11.26 -8.19 -21.73
N LYS A 189 -11.98 -7.22 -21.11
CA LYS A 189 -13.47 -7.15 -20.97
C LYS A 189 -14.18 -8.43 -20.49
N THR A 190 -13.44 -9.46 -20.10
CA THR A 190 -13.90 -10.84 -19.85
C THR A 190 -13.48 -11.36 -18.49
N THR A 191 -12.72 -10.59 -17.70
CA THR A 191 -12.34 -11.01 -16.35
C THR A 191 -13.39 -10.62 -15.34
N ASN A 192 -13.76 -11.60 -14.53
CA ASN A 192 -14.68 -11.47 -13.41
C ASN A 192 -13.98 -10.75 -12.24
N GLN A 193 -14.73 -10.01 -11.41
CA GLN A 193 -14.25 -9.41 -10.14
C GLN A 193 -13.49 -10.43 -9.26
N MET A 194 -13.84 -11.70 -9.42
CA MET A 194 -13.17 -12.87 -8.85
C MET A 194 -11.65 -12.88 -9.05
N THR A 195 -11.17 -12.67 -10.28
CA THR A 195 -9.75 -12.74 -10.62
C THR A 195 -8.98 -11.59 -9.98
N TRP A 196 -9.57 -10.40 -9.96
CA TRP A 196 -9.00 -9.24 -9.26
C TRP A 196 -8.86 -9.50 -7.76
N GLY A 197 -9.89 -10.06 -7.12
CA GLY A 197 -9.88 -10.38 -5.69
C GLY A 197 -8.77 -11.35 -5.29
N ILE A 198 -8.53 -12.40 -6.09
CA ILE A 198 -7.44 -13.35 -5.86
C ILE A 198 -6.07 -12.66 -5.99
N ILE A 199 -5.84 -11.92 -7.07
CA ILE A 199 -4.53 -11.30 -7.30
C ILE A 199 -4.24 -10.24 -6.24
N ASN A 200 -5.23 -9.38 -5.92
CA ASN A 200 -5.09 -8.39 -4.86
C ASN A 200 -4.80 -9.04 -3.49
N SER A 201 -5.46 -10.16 -3.19
CA SER A 201 -5.24 -10.90 -1.95
C SER A 201 -3.81 -11.48 -1.87
N ALA A 202 -3.32 -12.08 -2.95
CA ALA A 202 -1.96 -12.61 -3.02
C ALA A 202 -0.89 -11.50 -2.91
N LEU A 203 -1.08 -10.39 -3.62
CA LEU A 203 -0.19 -9.23 -3.58
C LEU A 203 -0.20 -8.57 -2.19
N SER A 204 -1.34 -8.50 -1.52
CA SER A 204 -1.45 -7.96 -0.16
C SER A 204 -0.70 -8.81 0.85
N ILE A 205 -0.77 -10.15 0.77
CA ILE A 205 0.00 -11.06 1.63
C ILE A 205 1.50 -10.84 1.43
N LEU A 206 1.94 -10.80 0.16
CA LEU A 206 3.34 -10.52 -0.18
C LEU A 206 3.78 -9.14 0.34
N PHE A 207 2.91 -8.14 0.24
CA PHE A 207 3.17 -6.82 0.78
C PHE A 207 3.32 -6.85 2.31
N HIS A 208 2.39 -7.47 3.04
CA HIS A 208 2.50 -7.57 4.50
C HIS A 208 3.75 -8.33 4.94
N PHE A 209 4.15 -9.36 4.19
CA PHE A 209 5.38 -10.11 4.44
C PHE A 209 6.64 -9.23 4.24
N THR A 210 6.73 -8.51 3.12
CA THR A 210 7.88 -7.62 2.86
C THR A 210 7.96 -6.45 3.86
N ILE A 211 6.82 -5.88 4.24
CA ILE A 211 6.75 -4.87 5.32
C ILE A 211 7.16 -5.45 6.68
N SER A 212 6.81 -6.71 6.95
CA SER A 212 7.27 -7.42 8.16
C SER A 212 8.79 -7.53 8.20
N LEU A 213 9.42 -7.87 7.07
CA LEU A 213 10.88 -7.88 6.94
C LEU A 213 11.48 -6.49 7.16
N ALA A 214 10.88 -5.44 6.59
CA ALA A 214 11.34 -4.07 6.80
C ALA A 214 11.37 -3.70 8.30
N PHE A 215 10.30 -3.97 9.05
CA PHE A 215 10.28 -3.70 10.49
C PHE A 215 11.18 -4.63 11.29
N TRP A 216 11.33 -5.89 10.89
CA TRP A 216 12.23 -6.83 11.53
C TRP A 216 13.68 -6.35 11.48
N TYR A 217 14.11 -5.85 10.31
CA TYR A 217 15.44 -5.32 10.09
C TYR A 217 15.62 -3.88 10.59
N SER A 218 14.64 -3.26 11.24
CA SER A 218 14.74 -1.87 11.74
C SER A 218 15.99 -1.59 12.58
N ASN A 219 16.47 -2.57 13.36
CA ASN A 219 17.67 -2.45 14.17
C ASN A 219 18.96 -2.19 13.36
N SER A 220 19.03 -2.64 12.10
CA SER A 220 20.23 -2.46 11.27
C SER A 220 20.52 -0.99 10.98
N LEU A 221 19.47 -0.16 10.88
CA LEU A 221 19.60 1.28 10.64
C LEU A 221 20.31 2.00 11.80
N ASN A 222 20.07 1.57 13.04
CA ASN A 222 20.69 2.17 14.22
C ASN A 222 22.18 1.84 14.31
N ASN A 223 22.57 0.64 13.86
CA ASN A 223 23.97 0.23 13.88
C ASN A 223 24.76 1.03 12.83
N THR A 224 24.21 1.23 11.63
CA THR A 224 24.86 2.04 10.59
C THR A 224 25.04 3.51 10.98
N GLN A 225 24.13 4.07 11.79
CA GLN A 225 24.24 5.45 12.30
C GLN A 225 25.23 5.63 13.46
N GLN A 226 25.69 4.55 14.10
CA GLN A 226 26.72 4.62 15.14
C GLN A 226 28.14 4.55 14.59
N ASP A 227 28.28 4.09 13.34
CA ASP A 227 29.56 3.93 12.65
C ASP A 227 29.93 5.14 11.75
N GLU A 228 29.03 6.13 11.62
CA GLU A 228 29.24 7.44 10.95
C GLU A 228 29.53 8.57 11.97
#